data_AF-A0A379V069-F1
#
_entry.id   AF-A0A379V069-F1
#
_cell.length_a   1.000
_cell.length_b   1.000
_cell.length_c   1.000
_cell.angle_alpha   90.00
_cell.angle_beta   90.00
_cell.angle_gamma   90.00
#
_symmetry.space_group_name_H-M   'P 1'
#
loop_
_entity.id
_entity.type
_entity.pdbx_description
1 polymer ?
#
loop_
_entity_poly.entity_id
_entity_poly.type
_entity_poly.pdbx_seq_one_letter_code
_entity_poly.pdbx_strand_id
1 'polypeptide(L)'
;MVCEMTISAKGRLTGYKFYEAVMSSHARLTYTKVWHMLQGDQDLREQYAPLVKHIEELHNLYKVLDKAREERGGISFESEEAKFIFNADRRIERIEQTQRNDAHKLIEECMIMANISAARFVEKAKEPALFRIHDKPTTEAITSFRSVLAELGLELPGGNKPEPRDYAELLESIADRPDAEMLQTMLLRSMKQAIYDPEKPRALWPGVAVLCALYLADSPLSGSFFAPRH
;
A
#
# COMPACT_ATOMS: atom_id res chain seq x y z
N MET A 1 0.98 21.65 -4.80
CA MET A 1 1.96 20.77 -5.47
C MET A 1 1.22 19.59 -6.09
N VAL A 2 1.46 19.29 -7.37
CA VAL A 2 0.81 18.19 -8.12
C VAL A 2 1.87 17.28 -8.71
N CYS A 3 1.61 15.96 -8.66
CA CYS A 3 2.32 14.94 -9.42
C CYS A 3 1.41 14.41 -10.52
N GLU A 4 1.71 14.72 -11.78
CA GLU A 4 0.99 14.18 -12.94
C GLU A 4 1.79 13.04 -13.55
N MET A 5 1.15 11.90 -13.75
CA MET A 5 1.80 10.65 -14.15
C MET A 5 1.14 10.05 -15.39
N THR A 6 1.93 9.34 -16.20
CA THR A 6 1.43 8.48 -17.26
C THR A 6 1.65 7.02 -16.90
N ILE A 7 0.58 6.22 -16.94
CA ILE A 7 0.59 4.80 -16.59
C ILE A 7 0.28 3.97 -17.84
N SER A 8 1.04 2.92 -18.09
CA SER A 8 0.77 2.00 -19.21
C SER A 8 -0.44 1.10 -18.93
N ALA A 9 -0.98 0.47 -19.97
CA ALA A 9 -2.03 -0.55 -19.83
C ALA A 9 -1.65 -1.76 -18.96
N LYS A 10 -0.36 -1.93 -18.62
CA LYS A 10 0.14 -2.96 -17.70
C LYS A 10 0.53 -2.39 -16.32
N GLY A 11 0.06 -1.19 -15.96
CA GLY A 11 0.25 -0.63 -14.63
C GLY A 11 1.67 -0.13 -14.35
N ARG A 12 2.47 0.10 -15.41
CA ARG A 12 3.84 0.60 -15.27
C ARG A 12 3.86 2.11 -15.39
N LEU A 13 4.53 2.78 -14.44
CA LEU A 13 4.83 4.21 -14.52
C LEU A 13 5.76 4.49 -15.71
N THR A 14 5.28 5.21 -16.72
CA THR A 14 6.04 5.55 -17.94
C THR A 14 6.57 6.98 -17.94
N GLY A 15 5.98 7.88 -17.14
CA GLY A 15 6.38 9.27 -17.07
C GLY A 15 5.74 9.97 -15.86
N TYR A 16 6.38 11.05 -15.42
CA TYR A 16 5.88 11.90 -14.34
C TYR A 16 6.41 13.33 -14.48
N LYS A 17 5.66 14.30 -13.94
CA LYS A 17 6.09 15.70 -13.75
C LYS A 17 5.53 16.26 -12.45
N PHE A 18 6.31 17.15 -11.83
CA PHE A 18 5.93 17.87 -10.61
C PHE A 18 5.79 19.36 -10.91
N TYR A 19 4.72 19.98 -10.42
CA TYR A 19 4.47 21.41 -10.59
C TYR A 19 3.54 21.98 -9.53
N GLU A 20 3.62 23.28 -9.29
CA GLU A 20 2.66 24.00 -8.46
C GLU A 20 1.35 24.23 -9.21
N ALA A 21 0.23 24.13 -8.50
CA ALA A 21 -1.10 24.29 -9.07
C ALA A 21 -2.08 24.76 -8.01
N VAL A 22 -3.19 25.33 -8.47
CA VAL A 22 -4.38 25.61 -7.68
C VAL A 22 -5.45 24.56 -8.00
N MET A 23 -6.13 24.04 -6.99
CA MET A 23 -7.22 23.09 -7.15
C MET A 23 -8.45 23.50 -6.34
N SER A 24 -9.62 23.11 -6.81
CA SER A 24 -10.88 23.14 -6.06
C SER A 24 -11.44 21.72 -6.02
N SER A 25 -11.54 21.12 -4.84
CA SER A 25 -12.10 19.77 -4.72
C SER A 25 -13.58 19.79 -5.09
N HIS A 26 -13.98 18.89 -6.00
CA HIS A 26 -15.36 18.82 -6.49
C HIS A 26 -16.29 18.06 -5.54
N ALA A 27 -15.74 17.25 -4.63
CA ALA A 27 -16.49 16.56 -3.59
C ALA A 27 -15.59 16.12 -2.43
N ARG A 28 -16.19 16.06 -1.22
CA ARG A 28 -15.62 15.34 -0.09
C ARG A 28 -16.33 13.99 0.04
N LEU A 29 -15.65 12.92 -0.36
CA LEU A 29 -16.18 11.56 -0.35
C LEU A 29 -15.58 10.75 0.81
N THR A 30 -16.30 9.71 1.23
CA THR A 30 -15.81 8.69 2.16
C THR A 30 -15.54 7.41 1.40
N TYR A 31 -14.63 6.56 1.90
CA TYR A 31 -14.36 5.26 1.29
C TYR A 31 -15.63 4.41 1.15
N THR A 32 -16.51 4.44 2.14
CA THR A 32 -17.83 3.76 2.08
C THR A 32 -18.67 4.23 0.92
N LYS A 33 -18.79 5.55 0.70
CA LYS A 33 -19.58 6.10 -0.41
C LYS A 33 -19.00 5.70 -1.76
N VAL A 34 -17.67 5.80 -1.91
CA VAL A 34 -16.98 5.40 -3.15
C VAL A 34 -17.19 3.92 -3.42
N TRP A 35 -17.03 3.08 -2.41
CA TRP A 35 -17.24 1.64 -2.53
C TRP A 35 -18.68 1.31 -2.93
N HIS A 36 -19.69 1.91 -2.29
CA HIS A 36 -21.09 1.71 -2.64
C HIS A 36 -21.41 2.18 -4.08
N MET A 37 -20.85 3.32 -4.52
CA MET A 37 -20.98 3.77 -5.90
C MET A 37 -20.39 2.79 -6.92
N LEU A 38 -19.25 2.18 -6.59
CA LEU A 38 -18.62 1.12 -7.41
C LEU A 38 -19.42 -0.18 -7.40
N GLN A 39 -20.16 -0.47 -6.32
CA GLN A 39 -21.08 -1.60 -6.23
C GLN A 39 -22.43 -1.37 -6.90
N GLY A 40 -22.72 -0.15 -7.37
CA GLY A 40 -23.94 0.16 -8.11
C GLY A 40 -25.06 0.81 -7.30
N ASP A 41 -24.76 1.38 -6.12
CA ASP A 41 -25.74 2.13 -5.32
C ASP A 41 -26.36 3.29 -6.12
N GLN A 42 -27.67 3.20 -6.39
CA GLN A 42 -28.36 4.11 -7.30
C GLN A 42 -28.43 5.53 -6.74
N ASP A 43 -28.80 5.69 -5.46
CA ASP A 43 -28.97 6.99 -4.83
C ASP A 43 -27.65 7.80 -4.82
N LEU A 44 -26.54 7.14 -4.47
CA LEU A 44 -25.22 7.77 -4.49
C LEU A 44 -24.77 8.08 -5.93
N ARG A 45 -25.02 7.18 -6.88
CA ARG A 45 -24.64 7.42 -8.29
C ARG A 45 -25.43 8.55 -8.91
N GLU A 46 -26.69 8.73 -8.55
CA GLU A 46 -27.49 9.89 -8.96
C GLU A 46 -27.00 11.17 -8.28
N GLN A 47 -26.74 11.14 -6.97
CA GLN A 47 -26.23 12.28 -6.21
C GLN A 47 -24.88 12.80 -6.75
N TYR A 48 -23.97 11.89 -7.11
CA TYR A 48 -22.63 12.21 -7.59
C TYR A 48 -22.46 11.95 -9.09
N ALA A 49 -23.54 11.99 -9.88
CA ALA A 49 -23.54 11.62 -11.30
C ALA A 49 -22.38 12.18 -12.13
N PRO A 50 -21.95 13.46 -11.97
CA PRO A 50 -20.81 14.00 -12.71
C PRO A 50 -19.46 13.31 -12.39
N LEU A 51 -19.33 12.70 -11.21
CA LEU A 51 -18.09 12.10 -10.71
C LEU A 51 -18.01 10.59 -10.92
N VAL A 52 -19.14 9.92 -11.14
CA VAL A 52 -19.22 8.45 -11.23
C VAL A 52 -18.22 7.88 -12.23
N LYS A 53 -18.16 8.43 -13.45
CA LYS A 53 -17.23 7.96 -14.48
C LYS A 53 -15.76 8.13 -14.09
N HIS A 54 -15.43 9.21 -13.38
CA HIS A 54 -14.06 9.45 -12.91
C HIS A 54 -13.66 8.47 -11.79
N ILE A 55 -14.62 8.11 -10.93
CA ILE A 55 -14.42 7.12 -9.87
C ILE A 55 -14.24 5.72 -10.47
N GLU A 56 -15.04 5.36 -11.47
CA GLU A 56 -14.89 4.10 -12.20
C GLU A 56 -13.54 4.00 -12.92
N GLU A 57 -13.06 5.11 -13.50
CA GLU A 57 -11.75 5.14 -14.15
C GLU A 57 -10.59 4.98 -13.15
N LEU A 58 -10.70 5.58 -11.96
CA LEU A 58 -9.75 5.33 -10.87
C LEU A 58 -9.77 3.86 -10.41
N HIS A 59 -10.94 3.23 -10.40
CA HIS A 59 -11.06 1.80 -10.07
C HIS A 59 -10.44 0.91 -11.15
N ASN A 60 -10.61 1.26 -12.43
CA ASN A 60 -9.95 0.58 -13.54
C ASN A 60 -8.43 0.68 -13.44
N LEU A 61 -7.91 1.89 -13.16
CA LEU A 61 -6.48 2.11 -12.93
C LEU A 61 -5.98 1.25 -11.76
N TYR A 62 -6.70 1.25 -10.62
CA TYR A 62 -6.36 0.45 -9.45
C TYR A 62 -6.18 -1.03 -9.79
N LYS A 63 -7.14 -1.65 -10.48
CA LYS A 63 -7.06 -3.08 -10.84
C LYS A 63 -5.78 -3.42 -11.61
N VAL A 64 -5.35 -2.52 -12.49
CA VAL A 64 -4.13 -2.71 -13.28
C VAL A 64 -2.88 -2.48 -12.42
N LEU A 65 -2.90 -1.52 -11.50
CA LEU A 65 -1.79 -1.27 -10.57
C LEU A 65 -1.59 -2.43 -9.58
N ASP A 66 -2.68 -2.95 -9.04
CA ASP A 66 -2.71 -4.08 -8.10
C ASP A 66 -2.12 -5.33 -8.73
N LYS A 67 -2.58 -5.68 -9.94
CA LYS A 67 -1.99 -6.77 -10.72
C LYS A 67 -0.52 -6.54 -11.03
N ALA A 68 -0.14 -5.31 -11.39
CA ALA A 68 1.27 -5.00 -11.65
C ALA A 68 2.14 -5.10 -10.38
N ARG A 69 1.55 -4.91 -9.19
CA ARG A 69 2.22 -5.08 -7.89
C ARG A 69 2.41 -6.56 -7.57
N GLU A 70 1.39 -7.37 -7.79
CA GLU A 70 1.46 -8.84 -7.70
C GLU A 70 2.57 -9.40 -8.59
N GLU A 71 2.60 -9.00 -9.88
CA GLU A 71 3.65 -9.40 -10.84
C GLU A 71 5.08 -9.03 -10.40
N ARG A 72 5.24 -8.02 -9.54
CA ARG A 72 6.54 -7.59 -9.00
C ARG A 72 6.95 -8.34 -7.73
N GLY A 73 6.13 -9.27 -7.22
CA GLY A 73 6.35 -9.93 -5.94
C GLY A 73 6.02 -9.03 -4.75
N GLY A 74 5.07 -8.11 -4.93
CA GLY A 74 4.58 -7.26 -3.84
C GLY A 74 3.88 -8.10 -2.79
N ILE A 75 4.51 -8.24 -1.61
CA ILE A 75 3.89 -8.95 -0.50
C ILE A 75 2.73 -8.10 0.04
N SER A 76 1.55 -8.70 0.12
CA SER A 76 0.38 -8.10 0.76
C SER A 76 0.04 -8.92 1.99
N PHE A 77 0.09 -8.28 3.15
CA PHE A 77 -0.43 -8.85 4.39
C PHE A 77 -1.82 -8.28 4.61
N GLU A 78 -2.82 -9.14 4.72
CA GLU A 78 -4.11 -8.72 5.23
C GLU A 78 -4.00 -8.59 6.74
N SER A 79 -4.08 -7.35 7.22
CA SER A 79 -4.10 -7.03 8.65
C SER A 79 -5.52 -6.64 9.01
N GLU A 80 -6.13 -7.37 9.94
CA GLU A 80 -7.39 -6.96 10.55
C GLU A 80 -7.10 -5.94 11.65
N GLU A 81 -7.40 -4.66 11.38
CA GLU A 81 -7.22 -3.60 12.35
C GLU A 81 -8.48 -3.37 13.20
N ALA A 82 -8.31 -3.25 14.52
CA ALA A 82 -9.41 -2.96 15.44
C ALA A 82 -9.87 -1.50 15.33
N LYS A 83 -11.18 -1.29 15.21
CA LYS A 83 -11.86 0.00 15.22
C LYS A 83 -12.61 0.17 16.54
N PHE A 84 -12.17 1.13 17.36
CA PHE A 84 -12.83 1.43 18.63
C PHE A 84 -13.99 2.40 18.42
N ILE A 85 -15.18 2.00 18.86
CA ILE A 85 -16.36 2.85 18.91
C ILE A 85 -16.47 3.41 20.33
N PHE A 86 -16.47 4.74 20.43
CA PHE A 86 -16.50 5.44 21.72
C PHE A 86 -17.89 5.97 22.03
N ASN A 87 -18.29 5.89 23.29
CA ASN A 87 -19.51 6.51 23.80
C ASN A 87 -19.30 8.01 24.11
N ALA A 88 -20.35 8.68 24.59
CA ALA A 88 -20.31 10.11 24.95
C ALA A 88 -19.23 10.46 26.00
N ASP A 89 -18.88 9.52 26.87
CA ASP A 89 -17.86 9.68 27.91
C ASP A 89 -16.43 9.36 27.42
N ARG A 90 -16.26 9.17 26.10
CA ARG A 90 -14.99 8.74 25.47
C ARG A 90 -14.47 7.40 25.98
N ARG A 91 -15.36 6.51 26.43
CA ARG A 91 -15.03 5.12 26.76
C ARG A 91 -15.35 4.20 25.59
N ILE A 92 -14.60 3.11 25.46
CA ILE A 92 -14.87 2.10 24.44
C ILE A 92 -16.23 1.47 24.73
N GLU A 93 -17.18 1.68 23.82
CA GLU A 93 -18.50 1.05 23.83
C GLU A 93 -18.42 -0.34 23.21
N ARG A 94 -17.75 -0.46 22.07
CA ARG A 94 -17.49 -1.74 21.39
C ARG A 94 -16.27 -1.65 20.47
N ILE A 95 -15.78 -2.82 20.08
CA ILE A 95 -14.67 -2.99 19.14
C ILE A 95 -15.23 -3.65 17.89
N GLU A 96 -15.00 -3.03 16.74
CA GLU A 96 -15.35 -3.55 15.42
C GLU A 96 -14.06 -3.86 14.64
N GLN A 97 -14.14 -4.70 13.61
CA GLN A 97 -13.05 -4.83 12.63
C GLN A 97 -13.14 -3.71 11.59
N THR A 98 -11.99 -3.16 11.20
CA THR A 98 -11.91 -2.18 10.12
C THR A 98 -12.13 -2.89 8.79
N GLN A 99 -13.10 -2.40 8.01
CA GLN A 99 -13.35 -2.93 6.67
C GLN A 99 -12.47 -2.24 5.65
N ARG A 100 -11.56 -2.98 5.03
CA ARG A 100 -10.75 -2.53 3.90
C ARG A 100 -11.39 -3.01 2.60
N ASN A 101 -11.70 -2.07 1.71
CA ASN A 101 -12.34 -2.32 0.42
C ASN A 101 -11.56 -1.63 -0.72
N ASP A 102 -11.98 -1.82 -1.97
CA ASP A 102 -11.25 -1.28 -3.14
C ASP A 102 -11.13 0.25 -3.13
N ALA A 103 -12.04 0.97 -2.46
CA ALA A 103 -11.91 2.42 -2.33
C ALA A 103 -10.69 2.83 -1.48
N HIS A 104 -10.30 2.00 -0.51
CA HIS A 104 -9.07 2.20 0.24
C HIS A 104 -7.85 1.84 -0.63
N LYS A 105 -7.90 0.65 -1.24
CA LYS A 105 -6.81 0.11 -2.07
C LYS A 105 -6.48 1.01 -3.28
N LEU A 106 -7.49 1.60 -3.93
CA LEU A 106 -7.26 2.51 -5.06
C LEU A 106 -6.49 3.76 -4.66
N ILE A 107 -6.79 4.33 -3.48
CA ILE A 107 -6.08 5.51 -2.98
C ILE A 107 -4.65 5.12 -2.58
N GLU A 108 -4.48 3.99 -1.91
CA GLU A 108 -3.15 3.46 -1.56
C GLU A 108 -2.26 3.34 -2.80
N GLU A 109 -2.72 2.67 -3.87
CA GLU A 109 -1.93 2.47 -5.09
C GLU A 109 -1.64 3.80 -5.82
N CYS A 110 -2.58 4.75 -5.84
CA CYS A 110 -2.33 6.09 -6.39
C CYS A 110 -1.22 6.82 -5.62
N MET A 111 -1.25 6.76 -4.29
CA MET A 111 -0.23 7.39 -3.43
C MET A 111 1.12 6.71 -3.57
N ILE A 112 1.15 5.38 -3.67
CA ILE A 112 2.38 4.62 -3.95
C ILE A 112 3.02 5.10 -5.26
N MET A 113 2.24 5.29 -6.32
CA MET A 113 2.76 5.75 -7.61
C MET A 113 3.31 7.18 -7.55
N ALA A 114 2.65 8.09 -6.84
CA ALA A 114 3.14 9.44 -6.62
C ALA A 114 4.46 9.45 -5.84
N ASN A 115 4.56 8.64 -4.79
CA ASN A 115 5.75 8.53 -3.95
C ASN A 115 6.94 7.87 -4.68
N ILE A 116 6.68 6.87 -5.53
CA ILE A 116 7.69 6.30 -6.44
C ILE A 116 8.21 7.37 -7.40
N SER A 117 7.31 8.20 -7.95
CA SER A 117 7.68 9.31 -8.84
C SER A 117 8.55 10.33 -8.12
N ALA A 118 8.22 10.66 -6.86
CA ALA A 118 8.98 11.58 -6.04
C ALA A 118 10.39 11.04 -5.72
N ALA A 119 10.50 9.75 -5.36
CA ALA A 119 11.79 9.09 -5.15
C ALA A 119 12.67 9.12 -6.39
N ARG A 120 12.11 8.79 -7.55
CA ARG A 120 12.83 8.85 -8.83
C ARG A 120 13.26 10.26 -9.20
N PHE A 121 12.44 11.27 -8.85
CA PHE A 121 12.73 12.67 -9.15
C PHE A 121 13.96 13.16 -8.38
N VAL A 122 13.96 13.00 -7.05
CA VAL A 122 15.09 13.44 -6.20
C VAL A 122 16.34 12.60 -6.46
N GLU A 123 16.19 11.30 -6.73
CA GLU A 123 17.31 10.42 -7.08
C GLU A 123 17.98 10.86 -8.39
N LYS A 124 17.20 11.14 -9.43
CA LYS A 124 17.73 11.60 -10.72
C LYS A 124 18.46 12.94 -10.59
N ALA A 125 17.97 13.82 -9.71
CA ALA A 125 18.60 15.10 -9.43
C ALA A 125 19.82 14.98 -8.48
N LYS A 126 20.03 13.82 -7.84
CA LYS A 126 21.01 13.61 -6.77
C LYS A 126 20.84 14.59 -5.60
N GLU A 127 19.60 14.99 -5.36
CA GLU A 127 19.26 15.90 -4.26
C GLU A 127 19.20 15.11 -2.95
N PRO A 128 19.79 15.64 -1.85
CA PRO A 128 19.63 15.05 -0.53
C PRO A 128 18.14 14.98 -0.16
N ALA A 129 17.62 13.77 0.07
CA ALA A 129 16.23 13.54 0.41
C ALA A 129 16.11 12.32 1.32
N LEU A 130 15.03 12.26 2.10
CA LEU A 130 14.73 11.09 2.92
C LEU A 130 13.97 10.05 2.09
N PHE A 131 14.51 8.84 2.07
CA PHE A 131 13.86 7.67 1.51
C PHE A 131 13.25 6.84 2.62
N ARG A 132 12.00 6.40 2.44
CA ARG A 132 11.39 5.37 3.26
C ARG A 132 11.84 4.02 2.71
N ILE A 133 12.74 3.40 3.46
CA ILE A 133 13.42 2.18 3.05
C ILE A 133 12.97 1.03 3.93
N HIS A 134 12.95 -0.16 3.35
CA HIS A 134 12.69 -1.40 4.05
C HIS A 134 13.81 -2.37 3.70
N ASP A 135 14.62 -2.70 4.69
CA ASP A 135 15.75 -3.60 4.51
C ASP A 135 15.29 -5.05 4.37
N LYS A 136 16.20 -5.89 3.85
CA LYS A 136 16.05 -7.34 3.84
C LYS A 136 16.03 -7.89 5.28
N PRO A 137 15.26 -8.95 5.56
CA PRO A 137 15.38 -9.76 6.77
C PRO A 137 16.83 -10.16 7.03
N THR A 138 17.20 -10.20 8.30
CA THR A 138 18.53 -10.67 8.73
C THR A 138 18.69 -12.17 8.45
N THR A 139 19.92 -12.64 8.25
CA THR A 139 20.20 -14.06 8.01
C THR A 139 19.67 -14.95 9.14
N GLU A 140 19.76 -14.48 10.38
CA GLU A 140 19.25 -15.16 11.57
C GLU A 140 17.73 -15.35 11.48
N ALA A 141 16.99 -14.27 11.19
CA ALA A 141 15.54 -14.30 11.01
C ALA A 141 15.09 -15.25 9.89
N ILE A 142 15.80 -15.25 8.75
CA ILE A 142 15.53 -16.18 7.64
C ILE A 142 15.79 -17.62 8.07
N THR A 143 16.88 -17.87 8.78
CA THR A 143 17.25 -19.21 9.24
C THR A 143 16.22 -19.76 10.23
N SER A 144 15.83 -18.96 11.23
CA SER A 144 14.78 -19.34 12.18
C SER A 144 13.44 -19.61 11.51
N PHE A 145 13.05 -18.78 10.54
CA PHE A 145 11.82 -19.00 9.78
C PHE A 145 11.88 -20.29 8.95
N ARG A 146 13.02 -20.60 8.33
CA ARG A 146 13.23 -21.86 7.61
C ARG A 146 13.16 -23.10 8.49
N SER A 147 13.68 -23.04 9.71
CA SER A 147 13.58 -24.17 10.66
C SER A 147 12.11 -24.52 10.94
N VAL A 148 11.27 -23.50 11.13
CA VAL A 148 9.82 -23.69 11.38
C VAL A 148 9.12 -24.25 10.15
N LEU A 149 9.43 -23.72 8.95
CA LEU A 149 8.89 -24.26 7.71
C LEU A 149 9.28 -25.74 7.52
N ALA A 150 10.53 -26.10 7.79
CA ALA A 150 11.01 -27.47 7.65
C ALA A 150 10.28 -28.46 8.58
N GLU A 151 9.97 -28.07 9.82
CA GLU A 151 9.16 -28.88 10.74
C GLU A 151 7.74 -29.15 10.21
N LEU A 152 7.21 -28.24 9.39
CA LEU A 152 5.90 -28.34 8.76
C LEU A 152 5.95 -28.98 7.35
N GLY A 153 7.13 -29.40 6.90
CA GLY A 153 7.35 -29.94 5.56
C GLY A 153 7.25 -28.89 4.44
N LEU A 154 7.50 -27.63 4.76
CA LEU A 154 7.47 -26.49 3.85
C LEU A 154 8.90 -25.96 3.59
N GLU A 155 9.09 -25.28 2.47
CA GLU A 155 10.37 -24.66 2.11
C GLU A 155 10.18 -23.21 1.65
N LEU A 156 11.13 -22.34 2.02
CA LEU A 156 11.21 -20.98 1.46
C LEU A 156 12.17 -20.99 0.25
N PRO A 157 11.68 -20.74 -0.98
CA PRO A 157 12.52 -20.66 -2.18
C PRO A 157 13.54 -19.50 -2.13
N GLY A 158 14.33 -19.33 -3.20
CA GLY A 158 15.28 -18.19 -3.29
C GLY A 158 16.66 -18.38 -2.66
N GLY A 159 17.03 -19.61 -2.25
CA GLY A 159 18.39 -19.92 -1.77
C GLY A 159 18.80 -19.10 -0.54
N ASN A 160 20.08 -18.74 -0.38
CA ASN A 160 20.54 -18.06 0.85
C ASN A 160 20.01 -16.62 1.03
N LYS A 161 19.52 -16.00 -0.05
CA LYS A 161 19.04 -14.61 -0.08
C LYS A 161 17.71 -14.56 -0.83
N PRO A 162 16.62 -15.04 -0.22
CA PRO A 162 15.29 -14.95 -0.82
C PRO A 162 14.93 -13.50 -1.15
N GLU A 163 14.29 -13.33 -2.30
CA GLU A 163 13.71 -12.08 -2.78
C GLU A 163 12.21 -12.03 -2.49
N PRO A 164 11.55 -10.87 -2.53
CA PRO A 164 10.13 -10.72 -2.18
C PRO A 164 9.18 -11.66 -2.93
N ARG A 165 9.50 -11.99 -4.18
CA ARG A 165 8.74 -12.97 -4.95
C ARG A 165 8.75 -14.38 -4.34
N ASP A 166 9.87 -14.80 -3.75
CA ASP A 166 9.98 -16.11 -3.08
C ASP A 166 9.06 -16.16 -1.84
N TYR A 167 8.94 -15.05 -1.13
CA TYR A 167 8.01 -14.93 0.00
C TYR A 167 6.55 -14.87 -0.44
N ALA A 168 6.26 -14.15 -1.54
CA ALA A 168 4.91 -14.11 -2.11
C ALA A 168 4.46 -15.51 -2.58
N GLU A 169 5.34 -16.26 -3.26
CA GLU A 169 5.10 -17.64 -3.67
C GLU A 169 4.83 -18.55 -2.46
N LEU A 170 5.62 -18.41 -1.39
CA LEU A 170 5.36 -19.14 -0.15
C LEU A 170 3.97 -18.78 0.42
N LEU A 171 3.63 -17.49 0.51
CA LEU A 171 2.34 -17.04 1.05
C LEU A 171 1.14 -17.57 0.26
N GLU A 172 1.24 -17.62 -1.07
CA GLU A 172 0.24 -18.25 -1.93
C GLU A 172 0.13 -19.76 -1.64
N SER A 173 1.27 -20.44 -1.50
CA SER A 173 1.30 -21.90 -1.27
C SER A 173 0.70 -22.32 0.07
N ILE A 174 0.67 -21.42 1.07
CA ILE A 174 0.16 -21.71 2.41
C ILE A 174 -1.23 -21.13 2.67
N ALA A 175 -1.85 -20.41 1.71
CA ALA A 175 -3.07 -19.64 1.94
C ALA A 175 -4.25 -20.47 2.48
N ASP A 176 -4.41 -21.70 1.99
CA ASP A 176 -5.51 -22.60 2.37
C ASP A 176 -5.20 -23.47 3.60
N ARG A 177 -4.04 -23.27 4.24
CA ARG A 177 -3.63 -24.09 5.39
C ARG A 177 -4.27 -23.60 6.69
N PRO A 178 -4.56 -24.50 7.65
CA PRO A 178 -5.08 -24.11 8.96
C PRO A 178 -4.08 -23.27 9.79
N ASP A 179 -2.79 -23.31 9.47
CA ASP A 179 -1.72 -22.57 10.13
C ASP A 179 -1.24 -21.34 9.33
N ALA A 180 -1.97 -20.92 8.28
CA ALA A 180 -1.61 -19.81 7.41
C ALA A 180 -1.37 -18.49 8.17
N GLU A 181 -2.28 -18.14 9.10
CA GLU A 181 -2.19 -16.90 9.89
C GLU A 181 -0.95 -16.89 10.80
N MET A 182 -0.62 -18.05 11.39
CA MET A 182 0.59 -18.21 12.21
C MET A 182 1.83 -17.97 11.35
N LEU A 183 1.92 -18.62 10.18
CA LEU A 183 3.04 -18.49 9.27
C LEU A 183 3.19 -17.07 8.71
N GLN A 184 2.08 -16.41 8.37
CA GLN A 184 2.04 -14.99 7.97
C GLN A 184 2.58 -14.09 9.08
N THR A 185 2.15 -14.31 10.32
CA THR A 185 2.61 -13.54 11.49
C THR A 185 4.11 -13.74 11.73
N MET A 186 4.63 -14.96 11.58
CA MET A 186 6.05 -15.25 11.74
C MET A 186 6.87 -14.59 10.63
N LEU A 187 6.39 -14.64 9.38
CA LEU A 187 7.01 -13.95 8.27
C LEU A 187 7.07 -12.43 8.52
N LEU A 188 5.95 -11.82 8.92
CA LEU A 188 5.88 -10.40 9.28
C LEU A 188 6.88 -10.02 10.37
N ARG A 189 7.01 -10.85 11.40
CA ARG A 189 7.96 -10.61 12.50
C ARG A 189 9.42 -10.77 12.10
N SER A 190 9.71 -11.52 11.03
CA SER A 190 11.06 -11.66 10.47
C SER A 190 11.50 -10.45 9.65
N MET A 191 10.56 -9.61 9.22
CA MET A 191 10.82 -8.41 8.44
C MET A 191 11.37 -7.29 9.31
N LYS A 192 12.32 -6.53 8.75
CA LYS A 192 12.82 -5.32 9.40
C LYS A 192 11.78 -4.20 9.32
N GLN A 193 11.74 -3.33 10.33
CA GLN A 193 10.90 -2.14 10.27
C GLN A 193 11.38 -1.16 9.20
N ALA A 194 10.44 -0.44 8.58
CA ALA A 194 10.78 0.62 7.64
C ALA A 194 11.35 1.84 8.37
N ILE A 195 12.40 2.45 7.82
CA ILE A 195 13.06 3.64 8.37
C ILE A 195 13.15 4.76 7.32
N TYR A 196 13.38 5.99 7.77
CA TYR A 196 13.73 7.11 6.90
C TYR A 196 15.25 7.28 6.88
N ASP A 197 15.85 7.18 5.70
CA ASP A 197 17.29 7.23 5.52
C ASP A 197 17.67 8.13 4.33
N PRO A 198 18.67 9.03 4.47
CA PRO A 198 19.21 9.80 3.36
C PRO A 198 20.08 8.98 2.40
N GLU A 199 20.62 7.84 2.85
CA GLU A 199 21.43 6.95 2.05
C GLU A 199 20.58 5.95 1.27
N LYS A 200 20.92 5.77 -0.01
CA LYS A 200 20.27 4.77 -0.86
C LYS A 200 20.61 3.36 -0.32
N PRO A 201 19.63 2.47 -0.12
CA PRO A 201 19.94 1.07 0.14
C PRO A 201 20.55 0.44 -1.11
N ARG A 202 21.74 -0.16 -0.96
CA ARG A 202 22.42 -0.89 -2.05
C ARG A 202 21.66 -2.14 -2.53
N ALA A 203 20.71 -2.65 -1.74
CA ALA A 203 19.90 -3.81 -2.08
C ALA A 203 18.48 -3.65 -1.52
N LEU A 204 17.60 -3.03 -2.30
CA LEU A 204 16.18 -2.90 -1.98
C LEU A 204 15.47 -4.24 -2.16
N TRP A 205 14.42 -4.48 -1.38
CA TRP A 205 13.44 -5.53 -1.65
C TRP A 205 12.56 -5.11 -2.85
N PRO A 206 12.69 -5.73 -4.04
CA PRO A 206 11.80 -5.43 -5.16
C PRO A 206 10.37 -5.84 -4.82
N GLY A 207 9.47 -4.87 -4.64
CA GLY A 207 8.10 -5.09 -4.14
C GLY A 207 7.75 -4.19 -2.96
N VAL A 208 8.75 -3.68 -2.25
CA VAL A 208 8.59 -2.58 -1.30
C VAL A 208 9.06 -1.30 -1.99
N ALA A 209 8.13 -0.39 -2.26
CA ALA A 209 8.45 0.86 -2.92
C ALA A 209 9.49 1.63 -2.09
N VAL A 210 10.58 2.08 -2.74
CA VAL A 210 11.31 3.24 -2.25
C VAL A 210 10.35 4.40 -2.38
N LEU A 211 9.75 4.78 -1.26
CA LEU A 211 8.87 5.93 -1.19
C LEU A 211 9.74 7.08 -0.71
N CYS A 212 9.84 8.16 -1.47
CA CYS A 212 10.41 9.38 -0.89
C CYS A 212 9.32 10.00 -0.03
N ALA A 213 9.58 10.14 1.27
CA ALA A 213 8.73 10.96 2.12
C ALA A 213 9.17 12.42 1.96
N LEU A 214 8.87 12.98 0.81
CA LEU A 214 8.53 14.39 0.79
C LEU A 214 7.17 14.47 1.48
N TYR A 215 7.04 15.32 2.50
CA TYR A 215 5.80 15.65 3.19
C TYR A 215 4.71 16.11 2.18
N LEU A 216 4.10 15.16 1.45
CA LEU A 216 3.15 15.45 0.37
C LEU A 216 1.83 14.71 0.53
N ALA A 217 1.73 13.74 1.44
CA ALA A 217 0.45 13.19 1.88
C ALA A 217 0.60 12.52 3.26
N ASP A 218 -0.18 12.98 4.23
CA ASP A 218 -0.42 12.23 5.46
C ASP A 218 -0.92 10.81 5.12
N SER A 219 -0.51 9.85 5.95
CA SER A 219 -0.95 8.45 5.87
C SER A 219 -2.47 8.31 5.64
N PRO A 220 -2.93 7.38 4.77
CA PRO A 220 -4.35 7.15 4.47
C PRO A 220 -5.19 6.67 5.67
N LEU A 221 -4.54 6.39 6.82
CA LEU A 221 -5.17 6.00 8.08
C LEU A 221 -5.74 7.18 8.89
N SER A 222 -5.44 8.43 8.52
CA SER A 222 -6.08 9.60 9.13
C SER A 222 -7.30 9.98 8.31
N GLY A 223 -8.50 9.73 8.83
CA GLY A 223 -9.81 9.94 8.19
C GLY A 223 -10.20 11.40 7.89
N SER A 224 -9.27 12.23 7.42
CA SER A 224 -9.47 13.63 7.12
C SER A 224 -8.63 14.05 5.92
N PHE A 225 -9.22 14.04 4.73
CA PHE A 225 -8.68 14.77 3.58
C PHE A 225 -9.14 16.23 3.63
N PHE A 226 -8.17 17.15 3.51
CA PHE A 226 -8.30 18.60 3.33
C PHE A 226 -9.16 19.33 4.37
N ALA A 227 -8.51 19.77 5.46
CA ALA A 227 -8.88 21.00 6.14
C ALA A 227 -7.66 21.93 6.13
N PRO A 228 -7.74 23.14 5.53
CA PRO A 228 -6.69 24.12 5.71
C PRO A 228 -6.64 24.48 7.20
N ARG A 229 -5.50 24.24 7.86
CA ARG A 229 -5.23 24.89 9.14
C ARG A 229 -4.88 26.34 8.82
N HIS A 230 -5.72 27.25 9.33
CA HIS A 230 -5.45 28.69 9.39
C HIS A 230 -4.17 28.98 10.18
#